data_AF-A0A2M7N4S7-F1
#
_entry.id   AF-A0A2M7N4S7-F1
#
_cell.length_a   1.000
_cell.length_b   1.000
_cell.length_c   1.000
_cell.angle_alpha   90.00
_cell.angle_beta   90.00
_cell.angle_gamma   90.00
#
_symmetry.space_group_name_H-M   'P 1'
#
loop_
_entity.id
_entity.type
_entity.pdbx_description
1 polymer ?
#
loop_
_entity_poly.entity_id
_entity_poly.type
_entity_poly.pdbx_seq_one_letter_code
_entity_poly.pdbx_strand_id
1 'polypeptide(L)'
;MKMKLVLIVLLFTNLSFQLTTAFSQDKFTVIKVSGSILIQSTGSALGIGTAFSQNEDLLFKIPESRAAVINPKRGRFLLTSNNMSEFKDSKSNFLPATGNISARGGDNILNINDLITYFEGNFVIFDKVKIKISPAFF
;
A
#
# COMPACT_ATOMS: atom_id res chain seq x y z
N MET A 1 50.13 5.54 -29.79
CA MET A 1 49.61 4.43 -28.95
C MET A 1 49.14 4.89 -27.56
N LYS A 2 49.91 5.73 -26.85
CA LYS A 2 49.58 6.23 -25.50
C LYS A 2 48.22 6.95 -25.39
N MET A 3 47.83 7.76 -26.38
CA MET A 3 46.57 8.52 -26.36
C MET A 3 45.32 7.63 -26.46
N LYS A 4 45.38 6.50 -27.18
CA LYS A 4 44.29 5.51 -27.26
C LYS A 4 44.13 4.74 -25.94
N LEU A 5 45.24 4.48 -25.25
CA LEU A 5 45.24 3.81 -23.94
C LEU A 5 44.58 4.69 -22.85
N VAL A 6 44.90 5.98 -22.84
CA VAL A 6 44.28 6.96 -21.93
C VAL A 6 42.77 7.09 -22.19
N LEU A 7 42.36 7.12 -23.46
CA LEU A 7 40.95 7.19 -23.83
C LEU A 7 40.17 5.94 -23.36
N ILE A 8 40.76 4.75 -23.49
CA ILE A 8 40.16 3.48 -23.05
C ILE A 8 40.02 3.44 -21.53
N VAL A 9 41.02 3.90 -20.78
CA VAL A 9 40.97 3.97 -19.31
C VAL A 9 39.90 4.97 -18.84
N LEU A 10 39.76 6.10 -19.53
CA LEU A 10 38.74 7.10 -19.21
C LEU A 10 37.31 6.60 -19.50
N LEU A 11 37.14 5.77 -20.53
CA LEU A 11 35.87 5.13 -20.85
C LEU A 11 35.50 4.05 -19.82
N PHE A 12 36.47 3.23 -19.41
CA PHE A 12 36.26 2.18 -18.40
C PHE A 12 35.93 2.73 -17.02
N THR A 13 36.53 3.86 -16.63
CA THR A 13 36.28 4.50 -15.33
C THR A 13 34.92 5.20 -15.26
N ASN A 14 34.42 5.75 -16.37
CA ASN A 14 33.06 6.29 -16.43
C ASN A 14 32.00 5.18 -16.41
N LEU A 15 32.28 4.03 -17.05
CA LEU A 15 31.34 2.90 -17.10
C LEU A 15 31.18 2.23 -15.73
N SER A 16 32.25 2.11 -14.94
CA SER A 16 32.18 1.54 -13.59
C SER A 16 31.49 2.45 -12.57
N PHE A 17 31.57 3.78 -12.74
CA PHE A 17 30.88 4.73 -11.86
C PHE A 17 29.34 4.72 -12.04
N GLN A 18 28.85 4.41 -13.24
CA GLN A 18 27.41 4.33 -13.54
C GLN A 18 26.74 3.05 -13.00
N LEU A 19 27.52 2.01 -12.65
CA LEU A 19 26.97 0.71 -12.24
C LEU A 19 26.52 0.68 -10.77
N THR A 20 27.04 1.58 -9.93
CA THR A 20 26.76 1.59 -8.48
C THR A 20 25.38 2.16 -8.13
N THR A 21 24.77 2.96 -9.02
CA THR A 21 23.43 3.54 -8.79
C THR A 21 22.28 2.62 -9.18
N ALA A 22 22.55 1.47 -9.82
CA ALA A 22 21.52 0.57 -10.33
C ALA A 22 20.94 -0.41 -9.29
N PHE A 23 21.57 -0.56 -8.12
CA PHE A 23 21.12 -1.49 -7.06
C PHE A 23 20.31 -0.79 -5.96
N SER A 24 19.37 0.08 -6.34
CA SER A 24 18.36 0.58 -5.41
C SER A 24 17.42 -0.58 -5.07
N GLN A 25 17.74 -1.34 -4.01
CA GLN A 25 16.85 -2.36 -3.48
C GLN A 25 15.52 -1.71 -3.08
N ASP A 26 14.41 -2.29 -3.51
CA ASP A 26 13.08 -1.81 -3.16
C ASP A 26 12.84 -2.06 -1.67
N LYS A 27 13.01 -0.99 -0.88
CA LYS A 27 12.84 -1.00 0.57
C LYS A 27 11.39 -0.73 0.93
N PHE A 28 10.90 -1.45 1.92
CA PHE A 28 9.60 -1.23 2.54
C PHE A 28 9.82 -0.60 3.90
N THR A 29 9.08 0.47 4.18
CA THR A 29 9.07 1.13 5.48
C THR A 29 7.80 0.75 6.23
N VAL A 30 7.96 0.35 7.48
CA VAL A 30 6.84 -0.02 8.34
C VAL A 30 6.12 1.24 8.82
N ILE A 31 4.79 1.27 8.62
CA ILE A 31 3.91 2.33 9.11
C ILE A 31 3.29 1.94 10.45
N LYS A 32 2.88 0.67 10.59
CA LYS A 32 2.22 0.18 11.79
C LYS A 32 2.50 -1.31 11.97
N VAL A 33 2.66 -1.74 13.22
CA VAL A 33 2.75 -3.16 13.58
C VAL A 33 1.70 -3.44 14.65
N SER A 34 1.04 -4.58 14.54
CA SER A 34 0.16 -5.14 15.55
C SER A 34 0.59 -6.57 15.80
N GLY A 35 1.05 -6.88 17.01
CA GLY A 35 1.67 -8.16 17.36
C GLY A 35 3.20 -8.13 17.33
N SER A 36 3.81 -9.31 17.24
CA SER A 36 5.26 -9.50 17.24
C SER A 36 5.73 -10.15 15.93
N ILE A 37 6.60 -9.44 15.21
CA ILE A 37 7.17 -9.86 13.93
C ILE A 37 8.65 -9.54 13.95
N LEU A 38 9.50 -10.48 13.56
CA LEU A 38 10.95 -10.32 13.48
C LEU A 38 11.42 -10.39 12.03
N ILE A 39 12.50 -9.70 11.70
CA ILE A 39 13.21 -9.90 10.44
C ILE A 39 14.10 -11.14 10.59
N GLN A 40 13.95 -12.13 9.70
CA GLN A 40 14.66 -13.42 9.83
C GLN A 40 16.18 -13.29 9.75
N SER A 41 16.67 -12.38 8.90
CA SER A 41 18.10 -12.13 8.67
C SER A 41 18.81 -11.57 9.92
N THR A 42 18.18 -10.60 10.60
CA THR A 42 18.79 -9.85 11.71
C THR A 42 18.26 -10.26 13.08
N GLY A 43 17.16 -11.02 13.16
CA GLY A 43 16.45 -11.31 14.40
C GLY A 43 15.80 -10.09 15.07
N SER A 44 15.89 -8.92 14.44
CA SER A 44 15.38 -7.66 15.00
C SER A 44 13.87 -7.57 14.88
N ALA A 45 13.22 -7.02 15.91
CA ALA A 45 11.79 -6.79 15.89
C ALA A 45 11.43 -5.67 14.90
N LEU A 46 10.35 -5.87 14.14
CA LEU A 46 9.78 -4.83 13.31
C LEU A 46 9.09 -3.79 14.19
N GLY A 47 9.57 -2.57 14.10
CA GLY A 47 8.96 -1.38 14.70
C GLY A 47 8.46 -0.42 13.63
N ILE A 48 7.72 0.60 14.06
CA ILE A 48 7.33 1.71 13.19
C ILE A 48 8.61 2.41 12.70
N GLY A 49 8.68 2.70 11.40
CA GLY A 49 9.83 3.33 10.77
C GLY A 49 10.97 2.37 10.40
N THR A 50 10.93 1.11 10.86
CA THR A 50 11.89 0.09 10.42
C THR A 50 11.78 -0.08 8.90
N ALA A 51 12.92 -0.10 8.22
CA ALA A 51 13.00 -0.37 6.80
C ALA A 51 13.63 -1.75 6.57
N PHE A 52 13.04 -2.53 5.68
CA PHE A 52 13.50 -3.87 5.31
C PHE A 52 13.43 -4.05 3.79
N SER A 53 14.23 -4.96 3.26
CA SER A 53 14.25 -5.27 1.82
C SER A 53 13.09 -6.19 1.45
N GLN A 54 12.55 -6.06 0.24
CA GLN A 54 11.49 -6.95 -0.25
C GLN A 54 11.82 -8.45 -0.14
N ASN A 55 13.09 -8.78 -0.30
CA ASN A 55 13.56 -10.17 -0.29
C ASN A 55 13.82 -10.70 1.12
N GLU A 56 13.66 -9.87 2.16
CA GLU A 56 13.76 -10.34 3.54
C GLU A 56 12.52 -11.12 3.94
N ASP A 57 12.74 -12.27 4.56
CA ASP A 57 11.70 -13.06 5.16
C ASP A 57 11.39 -12.54 6.57
N LEU A 58 10.10 -12.48 6.92
CA LEU A 58 9.64 -12.02 8.22
C LEU A 58 9.03 -13.19 9.00
N LEU A 59 9.38 -13.27 10.28
CA LEU A 59 8.90 -14.28 11.21
C LEU A 59 7.78 -13.71 12.06
N PHE A 60 6.55 -14.14 11.79
CA PHE A 60 5.38 -13.80 12.60
C PHE A 60 5.35 -14.70 13.83
N LYS A 61 5.63 -14.13 15.01
CA LYS A 61 5.64 -14.90 16.27
C LYS A 61 4.23 -15.24 16.77
N ILE A 62 3.24 -14.51 16.29
CA ILE A 62 1.82 -14.68 16.62
C ILE A 62 1.07 -14.79 15.29
N PRO A 63 0.14 -15.75 15.12
CA PRO A 63 -0.62 -15.90 13.87
C PRO A 63 -1.39 -14.64 13.47
N GLU A 64 -1.91 -13.91 14.46
CA GLU A 64 -2.66 -12.66 14.25
C GLU A 64 -1.76 -11.42 14.08
N SER A 65 -0.44 -11.58 14.04
CA SER A 65 0.47 -10.46 13.82
C SER A 65 0.28 -9.86 12.43
N ARG A 66 0.19 -8.53 12.34
CA ARG A 66 0.03 -7.78 11.09
C ARG A 66 0.95 -6.57 11.05
N ALA A 67 1.50 -6.27 9.87
CA ALA A 67 2.28 -5.05 9.66
C ALA A 67 1.80 -4.29 8.42
N ALA A 68 1.49 -3.01 8.57
CA ALA A 68 1.25 -2.13 7.44
C ALA A 68 2.59 -1.53 6.99
N VAL A 69 2.92 -1.67 5.72
CA VAL A 69 4.19 -1.23 5.13
C VAL A 69 3.95 -0.41 3.87
N ILE A 70 4.89 0.46 3.53
CA ILE A 70 4.85 1.29 2.34
C ILE A 70 6.18 1.25 1.58
N ASN A 71 6.08 1.20 0.27
CA ASN A 71 7.19 1.42 -0.64
C ASN A 71 6.79 2.55 -1.61
N PRO A 72 7.67 3.53 -1.90
CA PRO A 72 7.32 4.65 -2.78
C PRO A 72 6.92 4.27 -4.20
N LYS A 73 7.47 3.17 -4.73
CA LYS A 73 7.22 2.69 -6.10
C LYS A 73 6.02 1.75 -6.19
N ARG A 74 5.85 0.89 -5.18
CA ARG A 74 4.80 -0.15 -5.17
C ARG A 74 3.55 0.30 -4.43
N GLY A 75 3.67 1.14 -3.41
CA GLY A 75 2.54 1.62 -2.62
C GLY A 75 2.44 0.89 -1.28
N ARG A 76 1.21 0.73 -0.77
CA ARG A 76 0.93 0.27 0.59
C ARG A 76 0.51 -1.19 0.61
N PHE A 77 0.94 -1.91 1.63
CA PHE A 77 0.65 -3.34 1.83
C PHE A 77 0.35 -3.61 3.29
N LEU A 78 -0.53 -4.59 3.53
CA LEU A 78 -0.71 -5.20 4.83
C LEU A 78 -0.07 -6.59 4.79
N LEU A 79 0.89 -6.84 5.66
CA LEU A 79 1.59 -8.12 5.81
C LEU A 79 0.94 -8.92 6.94
N THR A 80 0.69 -10.19 6.69
CA THR A 80 0.19 -11.20 7.62
C THR A 80 0.99 -12.50 7.39
N SER A 81 0.85 -13.47 8.29
CA SER A 81 1.51 -14.78 8.13
C SER A 81 1.16 -15.48 6.82
N ASN A 82 -0.03 -15.22 6.28
CA ASN A 82 -0.59 -15.97 5.16
C ASN A 82 -0.26 -15.35 3.80
N ASN A 83 0.06 -14.06 3.76
CA ASN A 83 0.21 -13.32 2.50
C ASN A 83 1.67 -12.93 2.18
N MET A 84 2.64 -13.46 2.93
CA MET A 84 4.05 -13.13 2.76
C MET A 84 4.61 -13.55 1.39
N SER A 85 4.13 -14.68 0.85
CA SER A 85 4.49 -15.15 -0.49
C SER A 85 3.91 -14.23 -1.58
N GLU A 86 2.62 -13.92 -1.48
CA GLU A 86 1.89 -13.07 -2.46
C GLU A 86 2.34 -11.61 -2.43
N PHE A 87 2.87 -11.14 -1.30
CA PHE A 87 3.41 -9.80 -1.15
C PHE A 87 4.59 -9.52 -2.11
N LYS A 88 5.43 -10.52 -2.38
CA LYS A 88 6.64 -10.33 -3.21
C LYS A 88 6.29 -9.95 -4.65
N ASP A 89 5.16 -10.43 -5.17
CA ASP A 89 4.77 -10.27 -6.58
C ASP A 89 3.64 -9.26 -6.82
N SER A 90 2.94 -8.80 -5.78
CA SER A 90 1.75 -7.95 -5.92
C SER A 90 2.04 -6.43 -5.92
N LYS A 91 1.25 -5.64 -6.66
CA LYS A 91 1.44 -4.17 -6.71
C LYS A 91 0.85 -3.44 -5.51
N SER A 92 -0.21 -3.91 -4.85
CA SER A 92 -0.71 -3.38 -3.57
C SER A 92 -1.75 -4.36 -3.00
N ASN A 93 -1.83 -4.48 -1.67
CA ASN A 93 -2.82 -5.33 -0.98
C ASN A 93 -3.63 -4.52 0.05
N PHE A 94 -4.11 -3.34 -0.33
CA PHE A 94 -4.90 -2.53 0.59
C PHE A 94 -6.33 -3.04 0.66
N LEU A 95 -6.72 -3.48 1.86
CA LEU A 95 -8.10 -3.73 2.21
C LEU A 95 -8.93 -2.47 1.94
N PRO A 96 -10.19 -2.60 1.48
CA PRO A 96 -11.09 -1.46 1.30
C PRO A 96 -11.15 -0.64 2.59
N ALA A 97 -11.29 0.68 2.45
CA ALA A 97 -11.33 1.60 3.58
C ALA A 97 -12.29 1.06 4.66
N THR A 98 -11.77 0.74 5.84
CA THR A 98 -12.53 0.36 7.04
C THR A 98 -13.24 1.58 7.68
N GLY A 99 -13.62 2.55 6.85
CA GLY A 99 -14.57 3.57 7.24
C GLY A 99 -15.99 3.00 7.16
N ASN A 100 -16.87 3.46 8.03
CA ASN A 100 -18.30 3.21 7.91
C ASN A 100 -18.85 3.98 6.70
N ILE A 101 -18.52 3.55 5.49
CA ILE A 101 -19.11 4.09 4.27
C ILE A 101 -20.38 3.28 4.03
N SER A 102 -21.54 3.92 4.15
CA SER A 102 -22.83 3.28 3.89
C SER A 102 -22.93 2.88 2.42
N ALA A 103 -22.74 1.59 2.13
CA ALA A 103 -22.79 1.05 0.77
C ALA A 103 -24.17 0.52 0.37
N ARG A 104 -25.23 0.78 1.15
CA ARG A 104 -26.61 0.38 0.82
C ARG A 104 -27.41 1.63 0.46
N GLY A 105 -27.60 1.79 -0.84
CA GLY A 105 -28.29 2.91 -1.46
C GLY A 105 -29.80 2.86 -1.22
N GLY A 106 -30.36 3.98 -0.79
CA GLY A 106 -31.66 4.49 -1.23
C GLY A 106 -32.96 3.77 -0.82
N ASP A 107 -32.96 2.61 -0.17
CA ASP A 107 -34.21 1.85 0.09
C ASP A 107 -35.25 2.60 0.96
N ASN A 108 -34.84 3.64 1.70
CA ASN A 108 -35.73 4.44 2.56
C ASN A 108 -35.92 5.90 2.09
N ILE A 109 -35.64 6.22 0.81
CA ILE A 109 -35.93 7.54 0.25
C ILE A 109 -37.34 7.51 -0.36
N LEU A 110 -38.36 7.80 0.45
CA LEU A 110 -39.76 7.76 0.03
C LEU A 110 -40.30 9.14 -0.33
N ASN A 111 -39.79 10.17 0.36
CA ASN A 111 -40.19 11.57 0.18
C ASN A 111 -38.97 12.51 0.03
N ILE A 112 -39.23 13.80 -0.19
CA ILE A 112 -38.19 14.83 -0.39
C ILE A 112 -37.37 15.08 0.89
N ASN A 113 -37.99 15.00 2.07
CA ASN A 113 -37.30 15.22 3.34
C ASN A 113 -36.30 14.08 3.65
N ASP A 114 -36.65 12.85 3.28
CA ASP A 114 -35.75 11.70 3.37
C ASP A 114 -34.54 11.89 2.46
N LEU A 115 -34.73 12.46 1.26
CA LEU A 115 -33.63 12.74 0.33
C LEU A 115 -32.65 13.74 0.94
N ILE A 116 -33.15 14.84 1.50
CA ILE A 116 -32.31 15.87 2.13
C ILE A 116 -31.53 15.26 3.29
N THR A 117 -32.23 14.57 4.21
CA THR A 117 -31.63 13.93 5.39
C THR A 117 -30.62 12.85 5.01
N TYR A 118 -30.91 12.06 3.97
CA TYR A 118 -30.00 11.03 3.49
C TYR A 118 -28.66 11.63 3.07
N PHE A 119 -28.63 12.77 2.38
CA PHE A 119 -27.40 13.37 1.86
C PHE A 119 -26.64 14.29 2.83
N GLU A 120 -27.02 14.40 4.10
CA GLU A 120 -26.30 15.23 5.09
C GLU A 120 -24.96 14.61 5.57
N GLY A 121 -24.76 13.31 5.35
CA GLY A 121 -23.56 12.58 5.73
C GLY A 121 -22.40 12.64 4.72
N ASN A 122 -21.35 11.86 4.99
CA ASN A 122 -20.22 11.69 4.07
C ASN A 122 -20.54 10.63 3.01
N PHE A 123 -20.57 11.03 1.74
CA PHE A 123 -20.89 10.15 0.62
C PHE A 123 -19.74 9.99 -0.37
N VAL A 124 -19.63 8.80 -0.94
CA VAL A 124 -18.82 8.54 -2.13
C VAL A 124 -19.75 8.14 -3.26
N ILE A 125 -19.80 8.96 -4.31
CA ILE A 125 -20.67 8.78 -5.46
C ILE A 125 -19.87 8.13 -6.59
N PHE A 126 -20.26 6.93 -6.99
CA PHE A 126 -19.58 6.17 -8.05
C PHE A 126 -20.33 6.18 -9.38
N ASP A 127 -21.67 6.20 -9.34
CA ASP A 127 -22.53 6.14 -10.52
C ASP A 127 -23.88 6.84 -10.25
N LYS A 128 -24.71 6.97 -11.28
CA LYS A 128 -26.02 7.62 -11.22
C LYS A 128 -27.12 6.61 -10.90
N VAL A 129 -27.99 6.96 -9.96
CA VAL A 129 -29.22 6.23 -9.66
C VAL A 129 -30.44 7.12 -9.90
N LYS A 130 -31.51 6.56 -10.47
CA LYS A 130 -32.81 7.23 -10.63
C LYS A 130 -33.80 6.61 -9.65
N ILE A 131 -34.28 7.39 -8.70
CA ILE A 131 -35.23 6.97 -7.67
C ILE A 131 -36.56 7.68 -7.92
N LYS A 132 -37.67 6.93 -7.90
CA LYS A 132 -39.02 7.52 -7.99
C LYS A 132 -39.41 8.00 -6.59
N ILE A 133 -39.72 9.29 -6.47
CA ILE A 133 -40.13 9.91 -5.21
C ILE A 133 -41.62 10.23 -5.30
N SER A 134 -42.37 9.93 -4.25
CA SER A 134 -43.77 10.38 -4.17
C SER A 134 -43.81 11.88 -3.92
N PRO A 135 -44.72 12.66 -4.54
CA PRO A 135 -45.03 13.99 -4.05
C PRO A 135 -45.39 13.85 -2.57
N ALA A 136 -44.74 14.62 -1.70
CA ALA A 136 -45.05 14.61 -0.28
C ALA A 136 -46.53 15.03 -0.13
N PHE A 137 -47.36 14.12 0.37
CA PHE A 137 -48.67 14.49 0.88
C PHE A 137 -48.44 15.10 2.27
N PHE A 138 -48.82 16.36 2.40
CA PHE A 138 -48.90 17.07 3.69
C PHE A 138 -50.00 16.45 4.57
#